data_AF-A0A3N5WJ21-F1
#
_entry.id   AF-A0A3N5WJ21-F1
#
_cell.length_a   1.000
_cell.length_b   1.000
_cell.length_c   1.000
_cell.angle_alpha   90.00
_cell.angle_beta   90.00
_cell.angle_gamma   90.00
#
_symmetry.space_group_name_H-M   'P 1'
#
loop_
_entity.id
_entity.type
_entity.pdbx_description
1 polymer ?
#
loop_
_entity_poly.entity_id
_entity_poly.type
_entity_poly.pdbx_seq_one_letter_code
_entity_poly.pdbx_strand_id
1 'polypeptide(L)'
;MSVANDLLGAAGGVVASLSSGAPEAALGFLLYGAVSIYTTLLILRIFLSWVRVGPWGGGWFTRFLYDVTEPVLAIFRGLIPPLGMIDLSPLVVFFLLQLLKGAIRAFFFAA
;
A
#
# COMPACT_ATOMS: atom_id res chain seq x y z
N MET A 1 0.20 1.42 -15.19
CA MET A 1 0.52 2.73 -14.58
C MET A 1 1.51 2.47 -13.47
N SER A 2 2.67 3.14 -13.47
CA SER A 2 3.72 2.95 -12.47
C SER A 2 3.37 3.67 -11.16
N VAL A 3 3.94 3.24 -10.02
CA VAL A 3 3.79 3.95 -8.74
C VAL A 3 4.21 5.43 -8.86
N ALA A 4 5.24 5.72 -9.67
CA ALA A 4 5.66 7.10 -9.92
C ALA A 4 4.53 7.95 -10.51
N ASN A 5 3.77 7.43 -11.48
CA ASN A 5 2.66 8.15 -12.07
C ASN A 5 1.50 8.33 -11.08
N ASP A 6 1.26 7.34 -10.22
CA ASP A 6 0.26 7.44 -9.16
C ASP A 6 0.62 8.51 -8.13
N LEU A 7 1.90 8.61 -7.74
CA LEU A 7 2.38 9.62 -6.78
C LEU A 7 2.42 11.02 -7.37
N LEU A 8 2.87 11.16 -8.61
CA LEU A 8 2.85 12.44 -9.32
C LEU A 8 1.43 12.93 -9.54
N GLY A 9 0.52 12.02 -9.93
CA GLY A 9 -0.90 12.31 -10.06
C GLY A 9 -1.54 12.72 -8.72
N ALA A 10 -1.24 11.99 -7.64
CA ALA A 10 -1.71 12.32 -6.30
C ALA A 10 -1.19 13.69 -5.84
N ALA A 11 0.12 13.95 -5.95
CA ALA A 11 0.71 15.22 -5.54
C ALA A 11 0.16 16.41 -6.35
N GLY A 12 0.09 16.27 -7.67
CA GLY A 12 -0.51 17.28 -8.55
C GLY A 12 -1.99 17.51 -8.24
N GLY A 13 -2.73 16.43 -7.97
CA GLY A 13 -4.13 16.48 -7.58
C GLY A 13 -4.37 17.19 -6.24
N VAL A 14 -3.53 16.95 -5.23
CA VAL A 14 -3.59 17.68 -3.96
C VAL A 14 -3.39 19.18 -4.21
N VAL A 15 -2.36 19.57 -4.96
CA VAL A 15 -2.13 20.99 -5.27
C VAL A 15 -3.31 21.60 -6.02
N ALA A 16 -3.82 20.91 -7.04
CA ALA A 16 -4.97 21.36 -7.83
C ALA A 16 -6.23 21.52 -6.97
N SER A 17 -6.51 20.58 -6.06
CA SER A 17 -7.67 20.61 -5.16
C SER A 17 -7.63 21.79 -4.20
N LEU A 18 -6.45 22.11 -3.66
CA LEU A 18 -6.26 23.27 -2.80
C LEU A 18 -6.39 24.58 -3.58
N SER A 19 -5.84 24.65 -4.79
CA SER A 19 -5.93 25.85 -5.63
C SER A 19 -7.33 26.12 -6.17
N SER A 20 -8.16 25.08 -6.31
CA SER A 20 -9.53 25.17 -6.80
C SER A 20 -10.56 25.38 -5.68
N GLY A 21 -10.14 25.37 -4.41
CA GLY A 21 -11.03 25.53 -3.27
C GLY A 21 -11.89 24.29 -2.97
N ALA A 22 -11.48 23.10 -3.45
CA ALA A 22 -12.15 21.82 -3.22
C ALA A 22 -11.28 20.92 -2.29
N PRO A 23 -11.11 21.28 -0.99
CA PRO A 23 -10.24 20.56 -0.07
C PRO A 23 -10.66 19.09 0.16
N GLU A 24 -11.92 18.74 -0.06
CA GLU A 24 -12.43 17.37 -0.01
C GLU A 24 -11.78 16.48 -1.07
N ALA A 25 -11.44 17.01 -2.25
CA ALA A 25 -10.72 16.27 -3.28
C ALA A 25 -9.26 15.99 -2.87
N ALA A 26 -8.66 16.87 -2.05
CA ALA A 26 -7.32 16.67 -1.52
C ALA A 26 -7.23 15.37 -0.71
N LEU A 27 -8.26 15.05 0.07
CA LEU A 27 -8.35 13.80 0.82
C LEU A 27 -8.32 12.58 -0.10
N GLY A 28 -9.07 12.62 -1.21
CA GLY A 28 -9.06 11.56 -2.21
C GLY A 28 -7.66 11.30 -2.78
N PHE A 29 -6.95 12.37 -3.15
CA PHE A 29 -5.59 12.25 -3.68
C PHE A 29 -4.57 11.78 -2.63
N LEU A 30 -4.67 12.27 -1.38
CA LEU A 30 -3.81 11.82 -0.28
C LEU A 30 -4.02 10.33 0.02
N LEU A 31 -5.27 9.87 0.08
CA LEU A 31 -5.59 8.46 0.29
C LEU A 31 -5.10 7.59 -0.87
N TYR A 32 -5.33 8.02 -2.11
CA TYR A 32 -4.86 7.30 -3.30
C TYR A 32 -3.33 7.16 -3.33
N GLY A 33 -2.62 8.23 -3.00
CA GLY A 33 -1.16 8.24 -2.86
C GLY A 33 -0.69 7.32 -1.74
N ALA A 34 -1.27 7.43 -0.54
CA ALA A 34 -0.90 6.62 0.62
C ALA A 34 -1.08 5.12 0.35
N VAL A 35 -2.21 4.72 -0.24
CA VAL A 35 -2.44 3.32 -0.64
C VAL A 35 -1.41 2.87 -1.68
N SER A 36 -1.04 3.73 -2.64
CA SER A 36 -0.03 3.40 -3.65
C SER A 36 1.37 3.19 -3.05
N ILE A 37 1.76 4.00 -2.05
CA ILE A 37 3.00 3.82 -1.30
C ILE A 37 2.95 2.50 -0.53
N TYR A 38 1.87 2.28 0.24
CA TYR A 38 1.76 1.10 1.08
C TYR A 38 1.76 -0.20 0.26
N THR A 39 1.02 -0.25 -0.87
CA THR A 39 1.06 -1.36 -1.82
C THR A 39 2.49 -1.62 -2.33
N THR A 40 3.26 -0.56 -2.58
CA THR A 40 4.66 -0.69 -3.01
C THR A 40 5.54 -1.30 -1.92
N LEU A 41 5.41 -0.84 -0.66
CA LEU A 41 6.11 -1.44 0.48
C LEU A 41 5.72 -2.91 0.67
N LEU A 42 4.45 -3.25 0.45
CA LEU A 42 3.94 -4.62 0.53
C LEU A 42 4.50 -5.51 -0.60
N ILE A 43 4.68 -4.98 -1.81
CA ILE A 43 5.35 -5.70 -2.90
C ILE A 43 6.80 -5.99 -2.52
N LEU A 44 7.53 -5.01 -1.98
CA LEU A 44 8.89 -5.22 -1.48
C LEU A 44 8.91 -6.29 -0.38
N ARG A 45 7.92 -6.26 0.52
CA ARG A 45 7.72 -7.27 1.56
C ARG A 45 7.53 -8.67 0.98
N ILE A 46 6.75 -8.83 -0.09
CA ILE A 46 6.57 -10.10 -0.79
C ILE A 46 7.92 -10.59 -1.35
N PHE A 47 8.68 -9.73 -2.03
CA PHE A 47 9.99 -10.10 -2.56
C PHE A 47 10.97 -10.54 -1.47
N LEU A 48 11.03 -9.82 -0.34
CA LEU A 48 11.87 -10.19 0.80
C LEU A 48 11.51 -11.56 1.38
N SER A 49 10.23 -11.93 1.35
CA SER A 49 9.78 -13.25 1.80
C SER A 49 10.28 -14.39 0.90
N TRP A 50 10.34 -14.18 -0.42
CA TRP A 50 10.82 -15.19 -1.38
C TRP A 50 12.32 -15.45 -1.26
N VAL A 51 13.12 -14.41 -1.01
CA VAL A 51 14.56 -14.55 -0.75
C VAL A 51 14.87 -14.89 0.71
N ARG A 52 13.84 -15.15 1.54
CA ARG A 52 13.95 -15.51 2.97
C ARG A 52 14.71 -14.50 3.81
N VAL A 53 14.56 -13.21 3.51
CA VAL A 53 15.17 -12.12 4.30
C VAL A 53 14.23 -11.72 5.42
N GLY A 54 14.60 -12.08 6.66
CA GLY A 54 13.87 -11.72 7.88
C GLY A 54 14.08 -10.25 8.33
N PRO A 55 13.37 -9.80 9.39
CA PRO A 55 13.40 -8.41 9.87
C PRO A 55 14.81 -7.91 10.25
N TRP A 56 15.67 -8.83 10.69
CA TRP A 56 17.01 -8.54 11.18
C TRP A 56 18.10 -8.85 10.14
N GLY A 57 17.73 -9.43 9.00
CA GLY A 57 18.69 -9.95 8.00
C GLY A 57 19.12 -8.94 6.94
N GLY A 58 18.44 -7.80 6.80
CA GLY A 58 18.63 -6.86 5.68
C GLY A 58 18.76 -5.39 6.08
N GLY A 59 19.22 -5.10 7.30
CA GLY A 59 19.47 -3.74 7.78
C GLY A 59 18.20 -2.93 8.09
N TRP A 60 18.37 -1.60 8.21
CA TRP A 60 17.32 -0.68 8.69
C TRP A 60 16.10 -0.63 7.77
N PHE A 61 16.29 -0.68 6.45
CA PHE A 61 15.19 -0.59 5.48
C PHE A 61 14.30 -1.85 5.53
N THR A 62 14.91 -3.02 5.67
CA THR A 62 14.17 -4.27 5.87
C THR A 62 13.35 -4.19 7.14
N ARG A 63 13.96 -3.78 8.27
CA ARG A 63 13.24 -3.63 9.54
C ARG A 63 12.06 -2.65 9.42
N PHE A 64 12.26 -1.52 8.77
CA PHE A 64 11.19 -0.55 8.50
C PHE A 64 10.02 -1.18 7.70
N LEU A 65 10.31 -1.96 6.66
CA LEU A 65 9.28 -2.68 5.91
C LEU A 65 8.52 -3.68 6.80
N TYR A 66 9.22 -4.44 7.65
CA TYR A 66 8.60 -5.30 8.65
C TYR A 66 7.68 -4.48 9.56
N ASP A 67 8.19 -3.44 10.22
CA ASP A 67 7.44 -2.67 11.21
C ASP A 67 6.19 -1.98 10.64
N VAL A 68 6.24 -1.49 9.39
CA VAL A 68 5.10 -0.82 8.74
C VAL A 68 4.06 -1.82 8.21
N THR A 69 4.50 -2.96 7.68
CA THR A 69 3.56 -3.93 7.07
C THR A 69 2.98 -4.93 8.07
N GLU A 70 3.71 -5.23 9.15
CA GLU A 70 3.36 -6.29 10.09
C GLU A 70 2.02 -6.08 10.80
N PRO A 71 1.63 -4.88 11.28
CA PRO A 71 0.35 -4.71 11.99
C PRO A 71 -0.86 -5.14 11.14
N VAL A 72 -0.81 -4.86 9.84
CA VAL A 72 -1.87 -5.28 8.91
C VAL A 72 -1.74 -6.77 8.63
N LEU A 73 -0.54 -7.26 8.29
CA LEU A 73 -0.32 -8.68 7.99
C LEU A 73 -0.68 -9.60 9.17
N ALA A 74 -0.40 -9.19 10.40
CA ALA A 74 -0.69 -9.95 11.62
C ALA A 74 -2.20 -10.23 11.78
N ILE A 75 -3.06 -9.28 11.38
CA ILE A 75 -4.52 -9.46 11.36
C ILE A 75 -4.90 -10.59 10.40
N PHE A 76 -4.29 -10.62 9.21
CA PHE A 76 -4.60 -11.62 8.18
C PHE A 76 -3.97 -12.99 8.45
N ARG A 77 -2.85 -13.06 9.18
CA ARG A 77 -2.26 -14.35 9.59
C ARG A 77 -3.16 -15.16 10.52
N GLY A 78 -4.02 -14.51 11.29
CA GLY A 78 -5.03 -15.21 12.11
C GLY A 78 -6.19 -15.79 11.30
N LEU A 79 -6.40 -15.30 10.07
CA LEU A 79 -7.53 -15.67 9.21
C LEU A 79 -7.17 -16.75 8.18
N ILE A 80 -5.91 -16.79 7.75
CA ILE A 80 -5.44 -17.68 6.69
C ILE A 80 -4.65 -18.83 7.32
N PRO A 81 -5.08 -20.09 7.17
CA PRO A 81 -4.30 -21.23 7.62
C PRO A 81 -2.90 -21.20 7.01
N PRO A 82 -1.82 -21.40 7.80
CA PRO A 82 -0.46 -21.34 7.29
C PRO A 82 -0.23 -22.42 6.23
N LEU A 83 0.12 -22.02 5.00
CA LEU A 83 0.52 -22.95 3.93
C LEU A 83 2.02 -23.26 4.03
N GLY A 84 2.38 -24.09 5.00
CA GLY A 84 3.77 -24.45 5.27
C GLY A 84 4.59 -23.25 5.75
N MET A 85 5.71 -22.95 5.08
CA MET A 85 6.59 -21.83 5.45
C MET A 85 6.30 -20.52 4.70
N ILE A 86 5.31 -20.50 3.80
CA ILE A 86 5.02 -19.34 2.96
C ILE A 86 3.88 -18.54 3.58
N ASP A 87 4.16 -17.29 3.95
CA ASP A 87 3.14 -16.34 4.38
C ASP A 87 2.36 -15.81 3.17
N LEU A 88 1.11 -16.25 3.01
CA LEU A 88 0.21 -15.75 1.96
C LEU A 88 -0.52 -14.45 2.33
N SER A 89 -0.43 -14.02 3.59
CA SER A 89 -1.11 -12.81 4.07
C SER A 89 -0.75 -11.56 3.24
N PRO A 90 0.52 -11.34 2.83
CA PRO A 90 0.87 -10.23 1.96
C PRO A 90 0.15 -10.24 0.61
N LEU A 91 -0.13 -11.41 0.04
CA LEU A 91 -0.85 -11.51 -1.22
C LEU A 91 -2.33 -11.13 -1.05
N VAL A 92 -2.97 -11.57 0.05
CA VAL A 92 -4.35 -11.20 0.36
C VAL A 92 -4.48 -9.70 0.59
N VAL A 93 -3.58 -9.13 1.40
CA VAL A 93 -3.53 -7.68 1.65
C VAL A 93 -3.31 -6.91 0.34
N PHE A 94 -2.44 -7.41 -0.55
CA PHE A 94 -2.23 -6.80 -1.85
C PHE A 94 -3.54 -6.67 -2.64
N PHE A 95 -4.32 -7.75 -2.77
CA PHE A 95 -5.59 -7.70 -3.50
C PHE A 95 -6.59 -6.73 -2.85
N LEU A 96 -6.68 -6.73 -1.51
CA LEU A 96 -7.57 -5.81 -0.79
C LEU A 96 -7.18 -4.34 -1.02
N LEU A 97 -5.88 -4.02 -1.06
CA LEU A 97 -5.41 -2.67 -1.37
C LEU A 97 -5.71 -2.27 -2.81
N GLN A 98 -5.62 -3.20 -3.77
CA GLN A 98 -5.99 -2.92 -5.16
C GLN A 98 -7.48 -2.60 -5.29
N LEU A 99 -8.33 -3.33 -4.58
CA LEU A 99 -9.77 -3.04 -4.50
C LEU A 99 -10.03 -1.69 -3.83
N LEU A 100 -9.36 -1.41 -2.70
CA LEU A 100 -9.47 -0.13 -2.00
C LEU A 100 -9.04 1.05 -2.89
N LYS A 101 -7.94 0.91 -3.61
CA LYS A 101 -7.46 1.92 -4.56
C LYS A 101 -8.46 2.17 -5.68
N GLY A 102 -9.07 1.11 -6.21
CA GLY A 102 -10.16 1.21 -7.18
C GLY A 102 -11.38 1.94 -6.61
N ALA A 103 -11.78 1.61 -5.38
CA ALA A 103 -12.90 2.24 -4.69
C ALA A 103 -12.66 3.73 -4.43
N ILE A 104 -11.46 4.11 -3.96
CA ILE A 104 -11.07 5.53 -3.78
C ILE A 104 -11.19 6.27 -5.12
N ARG A 105 -10.67 5.67 -6.20
CA ARG A 105 -10.74 6.28 -7.53
C ARG A 105 -12.19 6.48 -8.00
N ALA A 106 -13.03 5.47 -7.82
CA ALA A 106 -14.45 5.54 -8.20
C ALA A 106 -15.22 6.59 -7.37
N PHE A 107 -14.93 6.69 -6.08
CA PHE A 107 -15.64 7.61 -5.20
C PHE A 107 -15.21 9.08 -5.37
N PHE A 108 -13.91 9.36 -5.48
CA PHE A 108 -13.39 10.73 -5.49
C PHE A 108 -13.18 11.33 -6.89
N PHE A 109 -12.95 10.51 -7.92
CA PHE A 109 -12.50 10.99 -9.24
C PHE A 109 -13.41 10.58 -10.40
N ALA A 110 -14.48 9.82 -10.14
CA ALA A 110 -15.44 9.40 -11.16
C ALA A 110 -16.83 10.06 -11.00
N ALA A 111 -16.91 11.12 -10.18
CA ALA A 111 -18.09 11.97 -10.02
C ALA A 111 -17.98 13.23 -10.89
#